data_AF-A0A968MP52-F1
#
_entry.id   AF-A0A968MP52-F1
#
_cell.length_a   1.000
_cell.length_b   1.000
_cell.length_c   1.000
_cell.angle_alpha   90.00
_cell.angle_beta   90.00
_cell.angle_gamma   90.00
#
_symmetry.space_group_name_H-M   'P 1'
#
loop_
_entity.id
_entity.type
_entity.pdbx_description
1 polymer ?
#
loop_
_entity_poly.entity_id
_entity_poly.type
_entity_poly.pdbx_seq_one_letter_code
_entity_poly.pdbx_strand_id
1 'polypeptide(L)'
;MSFQRLSRPRRNRKGPAIRAWARETALSVDHLILPMFIHDVEGTYDIPSMPGQRRLDRDNLFRSVEAGLELGLRSVVLFPAVDASKKTSDGREAHNPSGLVPTRLRELRTRFPELVLITDVALDPYSSDGHDGLVGPDGRILNDETVEVLCSQAVMQAEAGADVVAPSDMMDGRIGAIRRAL
;
A
#
# COMPACT_ATOMS: atom_id res chain seq x y z
N MET A 1 -24.85 -52.88 15.00
CA MET A 1 -23.44 -52.40 14.98
C MET A 1 -23.37 -51.03 15.64
N SER A 2 -22.67 -50.91 16.77
CA SER A 2 -22.43 -49.63 17.45
C SER A 2 -21.28 -48.89 16.76
N PHE A 3 -21.55 -47.73 16.17
CA PHE A 3 -20.52 -46.90 15.53
C PHE A 3 -19.74 -46.11 16.60
N GLN A 4 -18.79 -46.76 17.28
CA GLN A 4 -17.93 -46.13 18.28
C GLN A 4 -16.73 -45.45 17.61
N ARG A 5 -16.93 -44.24 17.06
CA ARG A 5 -15.82 -43.39 16.59
C ARG A 5 -15.16 -42.65 17.77
N LEU A 6 -13.86 -42.91 17.99
CA LEU A 6 -13.01 -42.19 18.96
C LEU A 6 -12.91 -40.70 18.61
N SER A 7 -12.66 -40.38 17.33
CA SER A 7 -12.64 -39.00 16.83
C SER A 7 -14.03 -38.53 16.42
N ARG A 8 -14.50 -37.47 17.07
CA ARG A 8 -15.72 -36.72 16.67
C ARG A 8 -15.42 -35.22 16.72
N PRO A 9 -14.82 -34.64 15.67
CA PRO A 9 -14.48 -33.21 15.62
C PRO A 9 -15.68 -32.27 15.80
N ARG A 10 -16.90 -32.77 15.52
CA ARG A 10 -18.16 -32.05 15.79
C ARG A 10 -18.36 -31.71 17.28
N ARG A 11 -17.68 -32.38 18.22
CA ARG A 11 -17.71 -32.02 19.65
C ARG A 11 -17.26 -30.57 19.88
N ASN A 12 -16.19 -30.13 19.19
CA ASN A 12 -15.68 -28.75 19.25
C ASN A 12 -16.58 -27.74 18.52
N ARG A 13 -17.65 -28.20 17.86
CA ARG A 13 -18.59 -27.35 17.09
C ARG A 13 -19.99 -27.29 17.70
N LYS A 14 -20.20 -27.95 18.86
CA LYS A 14 -21.52 -28.15 19.49
C LYS A 14 -22.24 -26.85 19.86
N GLY A 15 -21.50 -25.78 20.13
CA GLY A 15 -22.07 -24.49 20.51
C GLY A 15 -21.11 -23.33 20.30
N PRO A 16 -21.60 -22.09 20.44
CA PRO A 16 -20.79 -20.88 20.23
C PRO A 16 -19.58 -20.83 21.17
N ALA A 17 -19.73 -21.16 22.46
CA ALA A 17 -18.64 -21.12 23.44
C ALA A 17 -17.48 -22.07 23.09
N ILE A 18 -17.77 -23.34 22.77
CA ILE A 18 -16.71 -24.30 22.41
C ILE A 18 -16.05 -23.98 21.06
N ARG A 19 -16.80 -23.39 20.11
CA ARG A 19 -16.23 -22.90 18.84
C ARG A 19 -15.33 -21.70 19.04
N ALA A 20 -15.67 -20.79 19.96
CA ALA A 20 -14.82 -19.66 20.31
C ALA A 20 -13.55 -20.13 21.03
N TRP A 21 -13.66 -21.09 21.95
CA TRP A 21 -12.52 -21.66 22.67
C TRP A 21 -11.56 -22.45 21.76
N ALA A 22 -12.10 -23.23 20.82
CA ALA A 22 -11.30 -24.00 19.88
C ALA A 22 -10.83 -23.20 18.64
N ARG A 23 -11.07 -21.89 18.59
CA ARG A 23 -10.70 -21.03 17.46
C ARG A 23 -9.19 -20.76 17.50
N GLU A 24 -8.52 -21.03 16.39
CA GLU A 24 -7.05 -20.85 16.27
C GLU A 24 -6.65 -19.40 15.92
N THR A 25 -7.54 -18.66 15.24
CA THR A 25 -7.24 -17.31 14.75
C THR A 25 -8.40 -16.37 15.00
N ALA A 26 -8.10 -15.18 15.52
CA ALA A 26 -9.05 -14.09 15.65
C ALA A 26 -8.58 -12.91 14.79
N LEU A 27 -9.52 -12.27 14.09
CA LEU A 27 -9.25 -11.03 13.37
C LEU A 27 -9.48 -9.85 14.32
N SER A 28 -8.50 -8.98 14.44
CA SER A 28 -8.58 -7.68 15.12
C SER A 28 -8.47 -6.56 14.09
N VAL A 29 -8.94 -5.36 14.45
CA VAL A 29 -8.69 -4.13 13.68
C VAL A 29 -7.19 -3.84 13.53
N ASP A 30 -6.38 -4.29 14.50
CA ASP A 30 -4.91 -4.15 14.47
C ASP A 30 -4.26 -4.94 13.33
N HIS A 31 -4.97 -5.89 12.73
CA HIS A 31 -4.48 -6.67 11.59
C HIS A 31 -4.85 -6.05 10.23
N LEU A 32 -5.57 -4.92 10.23
CA LEU A 32 -6.09 -4.32 9.01
C LEU A 32 -5.20 -3.18 8.52
N ILE A 33 -4.86 -3.24 7.24
CA ILE A 33 -4.26 -2.14 6.47
C ILE A 33 -5.34 -1.63 5.52
N LEU A 34 -5.57 -0.31 5.49
CA LEU A 34 -6.51 0.32 4.56
C LEU A 34 -5.78 0.87 3.33
N PRO A 35 -6.00 0.33 2.12
CA PRO A 35 -5.53 0.94 0.89
C PRO A 35 -6.26 2.25 0.60
N MET A 36 -5.52 3.28 0.19
CA MET A 36 -6.08 4.59 -0.12
C MET A 36 -5.52 5.12 -1.44
N PHE A 37 -6.41 5.39 -2.40
CA PHE A 37 -6.05 5.97 -3.68
C PHE A 37 -6.06 7.49 -3.59
N ILE A 38 -4.93 8.14 -3.91
CA ILE A 38 -4.75 9.59 -3.72
C ILE A 38 -4.49 10.30 -5.05
N HIS A 39 -4.90 11.56 -5.18
CA HIS A 39 -4.61 12.42 -6.33
C HIS A 39 -4.49 13.90 -5.93
N ASP A 40 -4.01 14.73 -6.87
CA ASP A 40 -3.85 16.18 -6.70
C ASP A 40 -5.08 17.00 -7.18
N VAL A 41 -6.07 16.38 -7.82
CA VAL A 41 -7.31 17.06 -8.25
C VAL A 41 -8.24 17.30 -7.06
N GLU A 42 -8.92 18.44 -6.97
CA GLU A 42 -9.89 18.72 -5.90
C GLU A 42 -11.11 17.78 -5.98
N GLY A 43 -11.58 17.32 -4.82
CA GLY A 43 -12.76 16.50 -4.68
C GLY A 43 -12.47 15.01 -4.52
N THR A 44 -13.47 14.20 -4.84
CA THR A 44 -13.40 12.74 -4.71
C THR A 44 -14.04 12.12 -5.95
N TYR A 45 -13.37 11.13 -6.52
CA TYR A 45 -13.81 10.49 -7.76
C TYR A 45 -14.00 8.98 -7.56
N ASP A 46 -15.19 8.47 -7.84
CA ASP A 46 -15.47 7.04 -7.76
C ASP A 46 -14.61 6.26 -8.75
N ILE A 47 -14.22 5.05 -8.36
CA ILE A 47 -13.55 4.07 -9.23
C ILE A 47 -14.64 3.10 -9.72
N PRO A 48 -15.12 3.20 -10.98
CA PRO A 48 -16.31 2.46 -11.41
C PRO A 48 -16.17 0.93 -11.32
N SER A 49 -14.95 0.41 -11.50
CA SER A 49 -14.63 -1.01 -11.38
C SER A 49 -14.47 -1.50 -9.94
N MET A 50 -14.42 -0.60 -8.96
CA MET A 50 -14.25 -0.90 -7.53
C MET A 50 -15.35 -0.21 -6.71
N PRO A 51 -16.58 -0.77 -6.68
CA PRO A 51 -17.71 -0.14 -5.98
C PRO A 51 -17.40 0.19 -4.52
N GLY A 52 -17.68 1.44 -4.13
CA GLY A 52 -17.38 1.97 -2.79
C GLY A 52 -15.96 2.50 -2.62
N GLN A 53 -15.08 2.36 -3.61
CA GLN A 53 -13.73 2.91 -3.60
C GLN A 53 -13.67 4.18 -4.44
N ARG A 54 -12.87 5.13 -3.94
CA ARG A 54 -12.76 6.46 -4.52
C ARG A 54 -11.29 6.89 -4.49
N ARG A 55 -10.92 7.70 -5.47
CA ARG A 55 -9.69 8.48 -5.43
C ARG A 55 -9.96 9.73 -4.61
N LEU A 56 -9.06 10.04 -3.68
CA LEU A 56 -9.24 11.08 -2.69
C LEU A 56 -8.25 12.22 -2.94
N ASP A 57 -8.76 13.45 -2.90
CA ASP A 57 -7.91 14.62 -2.66
C ASP A 57 -7.36 14.62 -1.22
N ARG A 58 -6.58 15.65 -0.90
CA ARG A 58 -5.99 15.87 0.41
C ARG A 58 -7.00 15.84 1.56
N ASP A 59 -8.08 16.60 1.44
CA ASP A 59 -8.97 16.83 2.58
C ASP A 59 -9.84 15.59 2.84
N ASN A 60 -10.26 14.89 1.77
CA ASN A 60 -10.99 13.65 1.89
C ASN A 60 -10.09 12.49 2.35
N LEU A 61 -8.81 12.47 1.97
CA LEU A 61 -7.80 11.57 2.55
C LEU A 61 -7.76 11.71 4.07
N PHE A 62 -7.66 12.94 4.58
CA PHE A 62 -7.60 13.17 6.03
C PHE A 62 -8.89 12.79 6.75
N ARG A 63 -10.06 13.10 6.18
CA ARG A 63 -11.34 12.66 6.76
C ARG A 63 -11.44 11.13 6.82
N SER A 64 -10.97 10.44 5.78
CA SER A 64 -10.96 8.97 5.75
C SER A 64 -9.99 8.38 6.77
N VAL A 65 -8.82 8.99 6.97
CA VAL A 65 -7.87 8.58 8.01
C VAL A 65 -8.46 8.79 9.42
N GLU A 66 -9.06 9.96 9.67
CA GLU A 66 -9.70 10.28 10.94
C GLU A 66 -10.82 9.28 11.29
N ALA A 67 -11.71 9.00 10.33
CA ALA A 67 -12.75 7.99 10.50
C ALA A 67 -12.17 6.58 10.73
N GLY A 68 -11.05 6.24 10.08
CA GLY A 68 -10.34 4.99 10.31
C GLY A 68 -9.82 4.88 11.74
N LEU A 69 -9.18 5.94 12.25
CA LEU A 69 -8.65 6.02 13.61
C LEU A 69 -9.78 5.90 14.66
N GLU A 70 -10.94 6.52 14.44
CA GLU A 70 -12.13 6.37 15.29
C GLU A 70 -12.62 4.92 15.39
N LEU A 71 -12.47 4.14 14.32
CA LEU A 71 -12.79 2.72 14.27
C LEU A 71 -11.67 1.82 14.83
N GLY A 72 -10.53 2.39 15.21
CA GLY A 72 -9.37 1.69 15.74
C GLY A 72 -8.34 1.24 14.70
N LEU A 73 -8.51 1.60 13.42
CA LEU A 73 -7.53 1.30 12.37
C LEU A 73 -6.25 2.13 12.59
N ARG A 74 -5.09 1.47 12.48
CA ARG A 74 -3.78 2.10 12.72
C ARG A 74 -2.85 2.12 11.52
N SER A 75 -3.23 1.53 10.38
CA SER A 75 -2.32 1.44 9.24
C SER A 75 -3.02 1.70 7.90
N VAL A 76 -2.37 2.51 7.06
CA VAL A 76 -2.84 2.81 5.70
C VAL A 76 -1.73 2.57 4.70
N VAL A 77 -2.08 2.18 3.47
CA VAL A 77 -1.16 2.13 2.34
C VAL A 77 -1.60 3.08 1.24
N LEU A 78 -0.70 3.95 0.78
CA LEU A 78 -1.00 4.96 -0.22
C LEU A 78 -0.70 4.45 -1.64
N PHE A 79 -1.65 4.63 -2.54
CA PHE A 79 -1.51 4.38 -3.98
C PHE A 79 -1.80 5.66 -4.78
N PRO A 80 -0.80 6.22 -5.48
CA PRO A 80 -0.98 7.48 -6.20
C PRO A 80 -1.64 7.27 -7.56
N ALA A 81 -2.67 8.08 -7.84
CA ALA A 81 -3.18 8.31 -9.18
C ALA A 81 -2.53 9.58 -9.75
N VAL A 82 -1.31 9.43 -10.27
CA VAL A 82 -0.50 10.51 -10.82
C VAL A 82 -1.13 11.04 -12.12
N ASP A 83 -1.15 12.36 -12.27
CA ASP A 83 -1.62 13.02 -13.49
C ASP A 83 -0.80 12.57 -14.71
N ALA A 84 -1.47 12.34 -15.85
CA ALA A 84 -0.84 11.84 -17.06
C ALA A 84 0.29 12.74 -17.56
N SER A 85 0.21 14.06 -17.35
CA SER A 85 1.26 15.02 -17.74
C SER A 85 2.57 14.88 -16.95
N LYS A 86 2.52 14.23 -15.78
CA LYS A 86 3.69 13.94 -14.94
C LYS A 86 4.31 12.56 -15.26
N LYS A 87 3.62 11.72 -16.05
CA LYS A 87 4.09 10.38 -16.41
C LYS A 87 5.11 10.45 -17.54
N THR A 88 6.23 9.77 -17.36
CA THR A 88 7.39 9.84 -18.26
C THR A 88 8.08 8.49 -18.35
N SER A 89 8.78 8.22 -19.45
CA SER A 89 9.44 6.92 -19.69
C SER A 89 10.59 6.65 -18.72
N ASP A 90 11.17 7.71 -18.14
CA ASP A 90 12.19 7.64 -17.09
C ASP A 90 11.60 7.53 -15.66
N GLY A 91 10.27 7.61 -15.53
CA GLY A 91 9.59 7.48 -14.23
C GLY A 91 9.98 8.54 -13.20
N ARG A 92 10.55 9.69 -13.60
CA ARG A 92 11.20 10.64 -12.67
C ARG A 92 10.32 11.17 -11.53
N GLU A 93 9.00 11.18 -11.73
CA GLU A 93 8.05 11.61 -10.69
C GLU A 93 8.02 10.64 -9.49
N ALA A 94 8.46 9.38 -9.67
CA ALA A 94 8.54 8.37 -8.61
C ALA A 94 9.48 8.78 -7.47
N HIS A 95 10.51 9.57 -7.76
CA HIS A 95 11.52 10.04 -6.81
C HIS A 95 11.58 11.59 -6.74
N ASN A 96 10.47 12.26 -7.08
CA ASN A 96 10.34 13.70 -6.91
C ASN A 96 9.99 14.04 -5.44
N PRO A 97 10.86 14.73 -4.67
CA PRO A 97 10.63 15.02 -3.25
C PRO A 97 9.46 15.97 -3.00
N SER A 98 8.99 16.67 -4.03
CA SER A 98 7.81 17.54 -4.04
C SER A 98 6.59 16.87 -4.71
N GLY A 99 6.70 15.58 -5.05
CA GLY A 99 5.63 14.80 -5.67
C GLY A 99 4.47 14.51 -4.71
N LEU A 100 3.43 13.88 -5.25
CA LEU A 100 2.18 13.61 -4.54
C LEU A 100 2.39 12.80 -3.25
N VAL A 101 3.06 11.64 -3.33
CA VAL A 101 3.27 10.73 -2.19
C VAL A 101 4.09 11.37 -1.07
N PRO A 102 5.32 11.89 -1.28
CA PRO A 102 6.11 12.48 -0.20
C PRO A 102 5.44 13.72 0.41
N THR A 103 4.67 14.49 -0.37
CA THR A 103 3.88 15.61 0.16
C THR A 103 2.79 15.12 1.11
N ARG A 104 1.99 14.10 0.72
CA ARG A 104 0.95 13.55 1.60
C ARG A 104 1.53 12.87 2.83
N LEU A 105 2.67 12.18 2.72
CA LEU A 105 3.35 11.55 3.85
C LEU A 105 3.71 12.56 4.93
N ARG A 106 4.35 13.68 4.57
CA ARG A 106 4.74 14.72 5.55
C ARG A 106 3.52 15.31 6.26
N GLU A 107 2.44 15.57 5.53
CA GLU A 107 1.21 16.10 6.13
C GLU A 107 0.51 15.08 7.04
N LEU A 108 0.39 13.82 6.59
CA LEU A 108 -0.18 12.74 7.40
C LEU A 108 0.65 12.51 8.66
N ARG A 109 1.98 12.51 8.54
CA ARG A 109 2.87 12.30 9.68
C ARG A 109 2.74 13.42 10.71
N THR A 110 2.59 14.67 10.24
CA THR A 110 2.36 15.84 11.10
C THR A 110 1.01 15.77 11.82
N ARG A 111 -0.05 15.35 11.11
CA ARG A 111 -1.42 15.39 11.63
C ARG A 111 -1.81 14.15 12.45
N PHE A 112 -1.30 12.98 12.10
CA PHE A 112 -1.67 11.69 12.68
C PHE A 112 -0.41 10.90 13.07
N PRO A 113 0.40 11.37 14.04
CA PRO A 113 1.68 10.74 14.42
C PRO A 113 1.58 9.28 14.89
N GLU A 114 0.39 8.80 15.20
CA GLU A 114 0.09 7.43 15.61
C GLU A 114 -0.20 6.46 14.45
N LEU A 115 -0.36 6.97 13.23
CA LEU A 115 -0.66 6.17 12.05
C LEU A 115 0.60 5.47 11.52
N VAL A 116 0.51 4.18 11.23
CA VAL A 116 1.53 3.45 10.46
C VAL A 116 1.31 3.78 8.98
N LEU A 117 2.28 4.47 8.39
CA LEU A 117 2.26 4.89 7.00
C LEU A 117 3.02 3.88 6.14
N ILE A 118 2.29 3.22 5.24
CA ILE A 118 2.85 2.27 4.28
C ILE A 118 2.79 2.93 2.90
N THR A 119 3.86 2.76 2.11
CA THR A 119 3.90 3.22 0.73
C THR A 119 4.25 2.12 -0.23
N ASP A 120 3.70 2.23 -1.44
CA ASP A 120 4.09 1.43 -2.58
C ASP A 120 5.39 1.99 -3.22
N VAL A 121 6.27 1.07 -3.64
CA VAL A 121 7.51 1.37 -4.37
C VAL A 121 7.47 0.59 -5.69
N ALA A 122 7.08 1.29 -6.75
CA ALA A 122 6.98 0.80 -8.12
C ALA A 122 6.90 1.99 -9.10
N LEU A 123 7.17 1.74 -10.40
CA LEU A 123 7.15 2.78 -11.43
C LEU A 123 5.85 2.85 -12.24
N ASP A 124 4.93 1.89 -12.17
CA ASP A 124 3.71 1.89 -13.00
C ASP A 124 2.80 3.13 -12.84
N PRO A 125 2.71 3.80 -11.67
CA PRO A 125 1.94 5.03 -11.57
C PRO A 125 2.63 6.20 -12.28
N TYR A 126 3.94 6.11 -12.49
CA TYR A 126 4.82 7.20 -12.94
C TYR A 126 5.33 7.00 -14.38
N SER A 127 5.32 5.78 -14.89
CA SER A 127 5.73 5.42 -16.23
C SER A 127 4.67 5.83 -17.25
N SER A 128 5.10 6.45 -18.36
CA SER A 128 4.22 6.67 -19.52
C SER A 128 3.86 5.38 -20.25
N ASP A 129 4.68 4.33 -20.09
CA ASP A 129 4.48 3.02 -20.70
C ASP A 129 3.65 2.09 -19.80
N GLY A 130 3.45 2.46 -18.53
CA GLY A 130 2.61 1.75 -17.56
C GLY A 130 3.22 0.47 -17.01
N HIS A 131 4.53 0.26 -17.19
CA HIS A 131 5.27 -0.85 -16.61
C HIS A 131 5.88 -0.46 -15.25
N ASP A 132 6.04 -1.46 -14.38
CA ASP A 132 6.62 -1.32 -13.04
C ASP A 132 8.12 -0.97 -13.04
N GLY A 133 8.76 -1.03 -14.21
CA GLY A 133 10.16 -0.70 -14.42
C GLY A 133 10.42 0.09 -15.70
N LEU A 134 11.67 0.54 -15.84
CA LEU A 134 12.14 1.28 -17.01
C LEU A 134 12.16 0.37 -18.25
N VAL A 135 11.60 0.87 -19.36
CA VAL A 135 11.52 0.13 -20.62
C VAL A 135 12.70 0.50 -21.52
N GLY A 136 13.50 -0.50 -21.88
CA GLY A 136 14.62 -0.34 -22.79
C GLY A 136 14.19 -0.14 -24.25
N PRO A 137 15.10 0.27 -25.15
CA PRO A 137 14.80 0.49 -26.57
C PRO A 137 14.26 -0.74 -27.32
N ASP A 138 14.52 -1.94 -26.80
CA ASP A 138 14.05 -3.22 -27.33
C ASP A 138 12.75 -3.71 -26.68
N GLY A 139 12.13 -2.89 -25.83
CA GLY A 139 10.88 -3.19 -25.12
C GLY A 139 11.04 -4.06 -23.88
N ARG A 140 12.28 -4.38 -23.45
CA ARG A 140 12.52 -5.16 -22.24
C ARG A 140 12.56 -4.26 -21.00
N ILE A 141 12.15 -4.79 -19.85
CA ILE A 141 12.34 -4.09 -18.58
C ILE A 141 13.81 -4.17 -18.18
N LEU A 142 14.40 -3.00 -17.89
CA LEU A 142 15.79 -2.84 -17.46
C LEU A 142 15.88 -3.05 -15.94
N ASN A 143 16.30 -4.24 -15.51
CA ASN A 143 16.24 -4.64 -14.10
C ASN A 143 17.04 -3.71 -13.18
N ASP A 144 18.35 -3.57 -13.42
CA ASP A 144 19.26 -2.92 -12.48
C ASP A 144 19.02 -1.40 -12.46
N GLU A 145 18.80 -0.79 -13.63
CA GLU A 145 18.44 0.62 -13.77
C GLU A 145 17.10 0.92 -13.09
N THR A 146 16.12 0.02 -13.17
CA THR A 146 14.87 0.15 -12.42
C THR A 146 15.14 0.11 -10.91
N VAL A 147 15.95 -0.85 -10.45
CA VAL A 147 16.29 -0.99 -9.03
C VAL A 147 16.94 0.28 -8.47
N GLU A 148 17.77 0.98 -9.23
CA GLU A 148 18.36 2.27 -8.83
C GLU A 148 17.29 3.36 -8.57
N VAL A 149 16.29 3.46 -9.46
CA VAL A 149 15.17 4.39 -9.30
C VAL A 149 14.32 4.01 -8.08
N LEU A 150 14.02 2.73 -7.91
CA LEU A 150 13.23 2.23 -6.76
C LEU A 150 13.94 2.46 -5.43
N CYS A 151 15.28 2.37 -5.39
CA CYS A 151 16.05 2.74 -4.19
C CYS A 151 15.88 4.22 -3.86
N SER A 152 15.96 5.09 -4.86
CA SER A 152 15.76 6.54 -4.69
C SER A 152 14.34 6.86 -4.20
N GLN A 153 13.33 6.21 -4.78
CA GLN A 153 11.94 6.32 -4.36
C GLN A 153 11.74 5.86 -2.91
N ALA A 154 12.29 4.70 -2.54
CA ALA A 154 12.15 4.16 -1.19
C ALA A 154 12.80 5.05 -0.12
N VAL A 155 14.03 5.54 -0.36
CA VAL A 155 14.72 6.46 0.56
C VAL A 155 13.93 7.76 0.71
N MET A 156 13.48 8.36 -0.40
CA MET A 156 12.68 9.58 -0.36
C MET A 156 11.37 9.40 0.42
N GLN A 157 10.67 8.28 0.22
CA GLN A 157 9.43 7.99 0.96
C GLN A 157 9.70 7.79 2.46
N ALA A 158 10.79 7.11 2.83
CA ALA A 158 11.21 6.97 4.22
C ALA A 158 11.56 8.34 4.86
N GLU A 159 12.33 9.20 4.17
CA GLU A 159 12.64 10.57 4.60
C GLU A 159 11.38 11.44 4.75
N ALA A 160 10.36 11.19 3.93
CA ALA A 160 9.07 11.88 4.02
C ALA A 160 8.17 11.38 5.16
N GLY A 161 8.54 10.30 5.84
CA GLY A 161 7.86 9.79 7.04
C GLY A 161 7.09 8.48 6.84
N ALA A 162 7.35 7.72 5.78
CA ALA A 162 6.83 6.35 5.67
C ALA A 162 7.47 5.44 6.73
N ASP A 163 6.65 4.66 7.44
CA ASP A 163 7.10 3.66 8.41
C ASP A 163 7.48 2.34 7.70
N VAL A 164 6.82 2.04 6.58
CA VAL A 164 7.07 0.86 5.75
C VAL A 164 7.06 1.25 4.28
N VAL A 165 8.13 0.91 3.56
CA VAL A 165 8.14 0.87 2.10
C VAL A 165 7.86 -0.55 1.62
N ALA A 166 6.94 -0.72 0.68
CA ALA A 166 6.46 -2.00 0.18
C ALA A 166 6.69 -2.11 -1.34
N PRO A 167 7.86 -2.64 -1.78
CA PRO A 167 8.18 -2.76 -3.20
C PRO A 167 7.32 -3.82 -3.88
N SER A 168 6.52 -3.40 -4.86
CA SER A 168 5.59 -4.26 -5.62
C SER A 168 6.08 -4.56 -7.05
N ASP A 169 7.19 -3.93 -7.47
CA ASP A 169 7.79 -3.93 -8.80
C ASP A 169 8.29 -5.28 -9.33
N MET A 170 8.55 -6.22 -8.43
CA MET A 170 9.04 -7.58 -8.75
C MET A 170 10.40 -7.67 -9.47
N MET A 171 11.24 -6.63 -9.47
CA MET A 171 12.61 -6.70 -10.01
C MET A 171 13.47 -7.70 -9.22
N ASP A 172 14.44 -8.30 -9.89
CA ASP A 172 15.40 -9.20 -9.27
C ASP A 172 16.33 -8.39 -8.35
N GLY A 173 16.50 -8.85 -7.11
CA GLY A 173 17.41 -8.24 -6.14
C GLY A 173 16.94 -6.94 -5.48
N ARG A 174 15.80 -6.34 -5.88
CA ARG A 174 15.36 -5.03 -5.37
C ARG A 174 15.32 -4.93 -3.85
N ILE A 175 14.84 -5.97 -3.16
CA ILE A 175 14.71 -5.95 -1.70
C ILE A 175 16.07 -5.74 -1.03
N GLY A 176 17.10 -6.43 -1.53
CA GLY A 176 18.46 -6.31 -0.98
C GLY A 176 19.10 -4.96 -1.30
N ALA A 177 18.82 -4.40 -2.48
CA ALA A 177 19.31 -3.08 -2.87
C ALA A 177 18.64 -1.96 -2.06
N ILE A 178 17.30 -1.96 -1.98
CA ILE A 178 16.52 -1.01 -1.18
C ILE A 178 16.95 -1.06 0.29
N ARG A 179 17.14 -2.27 0.85
CA ARG A 179 17.64 -2.42 2.23
C ARG A 179 19.04 -1.82 2.44
N ARG A 180 19.92 -1.83 1.44
CA ARG A 180 21.25 -1.20 1.57
C ARG A 180 21.19 0.33 1.46
N ALA A 181 20.17 0.86 0.79
CA ALA A 181 19.99 2.30 0.61
C ALA A 181 19.34 2.98 1.83
N LEU A 182 18.48 2.25 2.57
CA LEU A 182 17.85 2.67 3.84
C LEU A 182 18.82 2.54 5.03
#